data_AF-A0A6I7WBU5-F1
#
_entry.id   AF-A0A6I7WBU5-F1
#
_cell.length_a   1.000
_cell.length_b   1.000
_cell.length_c   1.000
_cell.angle_alpha   90.00
_cell.angle_beta   90.00
_cell.angle_gamma   90.00
#
_symmetry.space_group_name_H-M   'P 1'
#
loop_
_entity.id
_entity.type
_entity.pdbx_description
1 polymer ?
#
loop_
_entity_poly.entity_id
_entity_poly.type
_entity_poly.pdbx_seq_one_letter_code
_entity_poly.pdbx_strand_id
1 'polypeptide(L)'
;MLAVDEQGKQYEFTSQYLIDASGRDTLLAQQLNSKRKNPKHKMAAIFGHFKNIERRSGKDAGNISIYWFQHGWVWLIPLKDGMMSIGCVCWPDYLKTRNIDLKLFLRETLNLVPEISQRMKNAQLDGEVQATGNYSYQSSIMSGDGFLLIGDAYAFVDPVFSSGVYLAMQSANRGAELVDQLLINAANDKQLISQFEHSVTEEIKAFCWFIYRFNSPALHKLLMSSGEASQHPIKQKLKSAVISVLAGDAYNNSQISLPLLAFKSLYFINKLIEFKKNRTFTKLKKQHTEGSRL
;
A
#
# COMPACT_ATOMS: atom_id res chain seq x y z
N MET A 1 -15.70 -24.92 11.76
CA MET A 1 -16.08 -23.86 10.81
C MET A 1 -17.30 -24.33 10.03
N LEU A 2 -18.32 -23.48 9.89
CA LEU A 2 -19.48 -23.75 9.06
C LEU A 2 -19.32 -23.05 7.70
N ALA A 3 -19.49 -23.78 6.61
CA ALA A 3 -19.53 -23.23 5.25
C ALA A 3 -20.89 -23.56 4.60
N VAL A 4 -21.33 -22.71 3.69
CA VAL A 4 -22.58 -22.89 2.93
C VAL A 4 -22.24 -22.86 1.45
N ASP A 5 -22.66 -23.88 0.70
CA ASP A 5 -22.50 -23.90 -0.76
C ASP A 5 -23.57 -23.07 -1.48
N GLU A 6 -23.47 -22.98 -2.82
CA GLU A 6 -24.42 -22.23 -3.66
C GLU A 6 -25.86 -22.74 -3.57
N GLN A 7 -26.08 -23.97 -3.08
CA GLN A 7 -27.40 -24.60 -2.94
C GLN A 7 -27.97 -24.42 -1.52
N GLY A 8 -27.25 -23.71 -0.63
CA GLY A 8 -27.66 -23.49 0.76
C GLY A 8 -27.35 -24.67 1.68
N LYS A 9 -26.62 -25.69 1.22
CA LYS A 9 -26.26 -26.83 2.06
C LYS A 9 -25.09 -26.45 2.98
N GLN A 10 -25.23 -26.79 4.25
CA GLN A 10 -24.22 -26.52 5.27
C GLN A 10 -23.19 -27.66 5.36
N TYR A 11 -21.93 -27.28 5.56
CA TYR A 11 -20.80 -28.17 5.80
C TYR A 11 -20.08 -27.74 7.06
N GLU A 12 -19.65 -28.71 7.85
CA GLU A 12 -18.82 -28.48 9.04
C GLU A 12 -17.40 -29.01 8.81
N PHE A 13 -16.42 -28.17 9.12
CA PHE A 13 -15.00 -28.50 9.03
C PHE A 13 -14.31 -28.30 10.39
N THR A 14 -13.45 -29.24 10.76
CA THR A 14 -12.58 -29.15 11.94
C THR A 14 -11.12 -29.12 11.52
N SER A 15 -10.32 -28.27 12.15
CA SER A 15 -8.87 -28.20 11.94
C SER A 15 -8.17 -27.85 13.25
N GLN A 16 -6.87 -28.17 13.34
CA GLN A 16 -6.03 -27.74 14.46
C GLN A 16 -5.68 -26.25 14.37
N TYR A 17 -5.50 -25.75 13.14
CA TYR A 17 -5.25 -24.34 12.83
C TYR A 17 -6.18 -23.83 11.73
N LEU A 18 -6.56 -22.56 11.85
CA LEU A 18 -7.29 -21.81 10.84
C LEU A 18 -6.46 -20.60 10.40
N ILE A 19 -6.17 -20.51 9.10
CA ILE A 19 -5.45 -19.38 8.52
C ILE A 19 -6.45 -18.48 7.79
N ASP A 20 -6.69 -17.29 8.33
CA ASP A 20 -7.48 -16.27 7.65
C ASP A 20 -6.63 -15.59 6.58
N ALA A 21 -6.88 -16.01 5.34
CA ALA A 21 -6.36 -15.43 4.11
C ALA A 21 -7.47 -14.75 3.28
N SER A 22 -8.58 -14.34 3.91
CA SER A 22 -9.75 -13.73 3.24
C SER A 22 -9.50 -12.35 2.62
N GLY A 23 -8.26 -11.87 2.66
CA GLY A 23 -7.88 -10.59 2.11
C GLY A 23 -8.65 -9.44 2.77
N ARG A 24 -9.20 -8.54 1.96
CA ARG A 24 -9.87 -7.33 2.47
C ARG A 24 -11.23 -7.59 3.12
N ASP A 25 -11.77 -8.79 2.98
CA ASP A 25 -12.97 -9.23 3.67
C ASP A 25 -12.72 -9.40 5.17
N THR A 26 -11.49 -9.71 5.58
CA THR A 26 -11.04 -9.72 6.99
C THR A 26 -11.94 -10.57 7.90
N LEU A 27 -12.30 -11.77 7.45
CA LEU A 27 -13.34 -12.62 8.05
C LEU A 27 -13.20 -12.76 9.57
N LEU A 28 -12.05 -13.23 10.07
CA LEU A 28 -11.83 -13.40 11.50
C LEU A 28 -11.71 -12.05 12.21
N ALA A 29 -11.06 -11.06 11.60
CA ALA A 29 -10.92 -9.76 12.25
C ALA A 29 -12.28 -9.04 12.43
N GLN A 30 -13.25 -9.32 11.56
CA GLN A 30 -14.64 -8.87 11.72
C GLN A 30 -15.34 -9.65 12.84
N GLN A 31 -15.29 -10.98 12.82
CA GLN A 31 -15.92 -11.82 13.85
C GLN A 31 -15.39 -11.53 15.26
N LEU A 32 -14.09 -11.28 15.38
CA LEU A 32 -13.41 -10.95 16.63
C LEU A 32 -13.50 -9.46 17.02
N ASN A 33 -14.17 -8.63 16.20
CA ASN A 33 -14.22 -7.18 16.39
C ASN A 33 -12.83 -6.55 16.61
N SER A 34 -11.81 -7.04 15.90
CA SER A 34 -10.40 -6.63 16.04
C SER A 34 -9.92 -5.72 14.92
N LYS A 35 -10.64 -5.58 13.81
CA LYS A 35 -10.31 -4.63 12.72
C LYS A 35 -10.30 -3.19 13.24
N ARG A 36 -9.19 -2.46 13.06
CA ARG A 36 -9.04 -1.04 13.43
C ARG A 36 -8.65 -0.22 12.20
N LYS A 37 -9.44 0.82 11.90
CA LYS A 37 -9.09 1.81 10.86
C LYS A 37 -7.78 2.50 11.23
N ASN A 38 -6.94 2.77 10.23
CA ASN A 38 -5.68 3.46 10.45
C ASN A 38 -5.93 4.97 10.71
N PRO A 39 -5.60 5.50 11.91
CA PRO A 39 -5.85 6.91 12.21
C PRO A 39 -4.85 7.86 11.53
N LYS A 40 -3.68 7.35 11.11
CA LYS A 40 -2.57 8.14 10.56
C LYS A 40 -2.59 8.27 9.03
N HIS A 41 -3.38 7.44 8.36
CA HIS A 41 -3.43 7.35 6.90
C HIS A 41 -4.82 6.91 6.46
N LYS A 42 -5.47 7.76 5.66
CA LYS A 42 -6.78 7.51 5.08
C LYS A 42 -6.73 7.96 3.63
N MET A 43 -6.84 7.01 2.72
CA MET A 43 -6.89 7.27 1.29
C MET A 43 -8.08 6.51 0.69
N ALA A 44 -8.52 6.98 -0.46
CA ALA A 44 -9.47 6.30 -1.32
C ALA A 44 -8.84 6.15 -2.71
N ALA A 45 -9.29 5.17 -3.47
CA ALA A 45 -8.87 4.97 -4.85
C ALA A 45 -10.08 4.90 -5.77
N ILE A 46 -9.96 5.47 -6.96
CA ILE A 46 -10.86 5.24 -8.10
C ILE A 46 -10.02 4.79 -9.28
N PHE A 47 -10.43 3.75 -9.99
CA PHE A 47 -9.57 3.12 -10.99
C PHE A 47 -10.35 2.35 -12.04
N GLY A 48 -9.71 2.16 -13.19
CA GLY A 48 -10.25 1.37 -14.30
C GLY A 48 -9.14 0.90 -15.23
N HIS A 49 -9.51 0.08 -16.21
CA HIS A 49 -8.60 -0.40 -17.24
C HIS A 49 -8.84 0.35 -18.55
N PHE A 50 -7.76 0.69 -19.25
CA PHE A 50 -7.82 1.46 -20.48
C PHE A 50 -6.97 0.83 -21.58
N LYS A 51 -7.46 0.92 -22.81
CA LYS A 51 -6.73 0.63 -24.05
C LYS A 51 -6.27 1.93 -24.70
N ASN A 52 -5.34 1.81 -25.65
CA ASN A 52 -4.81 2.92 -26.45
C ASN A 52 -4.17 4.03 -25.61
N ILE A 53 -3.51 3.64 -24.51
CA ILE A 53 -2.70 4.54 -23.68
C ILE A 53 -1.27 4.58 -24.22
N GLU A 54 -0.73 5.78 -24.40
CA GLU A 54 0.67 5.94 -24.77
C GLU A 54 1.58 5.37 -23.67
N ARG A 55 2.41 4.40 -24.03
CA ARG A 55 3.42 3.79 -23.15
C ARG A 55 4.72 4.59 -23.21
N ARG A 56 5.50 4.48 -22.14
CA ARG A 56 6.91 4.92 -22.18
C ARG A 56 7.67 4.08 -23.21
N SER A 57 8.70 4.66 -23.81
CA SER A 57 9.54 3.99 -24.81
C SER A 57 10.68 3.19 -24.18
N GLY A 58 11.21 2.22 -24.93
CA GLY A 58 12.43 1.49 -24.59
C GLY A 58 12.32 0.69 -23.28
N LYS A 59 13.39 0.69 -22.49
CA LYS A 59 13.50 -0.10 -21.25
C LYS A 59 12.47 0.25 -20.18
N ASP A 60 11.87 1.44 -20.25
CA ASP A 60 10.91 1.92 -19.26
C ASP A 60 9.46 1.57 -19.61
N ALA A 61 9.21 0.90 -20.75
CA ALA A 61 7.87 0.57 -21.23
C ALA A 61 7.06 -0.31 -20.27
N GLY A 62 7.74 -1.15 -19.48
CA GLY A 62 7.12 -2.03 -18.48
C GLY A 62 7.00 -1.41 -17.08
N ASN A 63 7.56 -0.23 -16.84
CA ASN A 63 7.58 0.36 -15.51
C ASN A 63 6.21 0.92 -15.11
N ILE A 64 5.84 0.73 -13.84
CA ILE A 64 4.79 1.54 -13.22
C ILE A 64 5.15 3.03 -13.29
N SER A 65 4.18 3.87 -13.59
CA SER A 65 4.31 5.33 -13.50
C SER A 65 3.50 5.84 -12.33
N ILE A 66 4.09 6.72 -11.52
CA ILE A 66 3.40 7.41 -10.43
C ILE A 66 3.49 8.92 -10.68
N TYR A 67 2.35 9.60 -10.62
CA TYR A 67 2.25 11.05 -10.77
C TYR A 67 1.56 11.66 -9.56
N TRP A 68 2.15 12.70 -8.96
CA TRP A 68 1.48 13.45 -7.91
C TRP A 68 0.53 14.49 -8.49
N PHE A 69 -0.54 14.77 -7.75
CA PHE A 69 -1.45 15.88 -8.02
C PHE A 69 -1.98 16.46 -6.71
N GLN A 70 -2.78 17.52 -6.78
CA GLN A 70 -3.21 18.28 -5.61
C GLN A 70 -3.92 17.44 -4.54
N HIS A 71 -4.64 16.37 -4.92
CA HIS A 71 -5.41 15.56 -3.98
C HIS A 71 -4.79 14.19 -3.66
N GLY A 72 -3.60 13.89 -4.18
CA GLY A 72 -2.89 12.63 -3.93
C GLY A 72 -1.95 12.25 -5.06
N TRP A 73 -2.09 11.03 -5.60
CA TRP A 73 -1.26 10.52 -6.68
C TRP A 73 -2.03 9.58 -7.60
N VAL A 74 -1.49 9.31 -8.79
CA VAL A 74 -2.08 8.44 -9.82
C VAL A 74 -1.09 7.34 -10.19
N TRP A 75 -1.55 6.09 -10.28
CA TRP A 75 -0.78 4.99 -10.89
C TRP A 75 -1.15 4.80 -12.35
N LEU A 76 -0.16 4.41 -13.15
CA LEU A 76 -0.35 3.82 -14.47
C LEU A 76 0.49 2.54 -14.54
N ILE A 77 -0.17 1.38 -14.60
CA ILE A 77 0.46 0.06 -14.63
C ILE A 77 0.20 -0.57 -16.01
N PRO A 78 1.24 -0.77 -16.84
CA PRO A 78 1.10 -1.48 -18.10
C PRO A 78 0.72 -2.95 -17.84
N LEU A 79 -0.31 -3.44 -18.51
CA LEU A 79 -0.73 -4.84 -18.47
C LEU A 79 -0.44 -5.52 -19.82
N LYS A 80 -0.79 -6.81 -19.94
CA LYS A 80 -0.73 -7.53 -21.22
C LYS A 80 -1.68 -6.91 -22.26
N ASP A 81 -1.48 -7.26 -23.53
CA ASP A 81 -2.40 -6.95 -24.64
C ASP A 81 -2.69 -5.45 -24.83
N GLY A 82 -1.71 -4.59 -24.53
CA GLY A 82 -1.82 -3.14 -24.69
C GLY A 82 -2.67 -2.43 -23.62
N MET A 83 -3.27 -3.16 -22.68
CA MET A 83 -4.07 -2.60 -21.59
C MET A 83 -3.20 -1.86 -20.58
N MET A 84 -3.79 -0.88 -19.89
CA MET A 84 -3.18 -0.18 -18.77
C MET A 84 -4.19 -0.03 -17.63
N SER A 85 -3.81 -0.44 -16.43
CA SER A 85 -4.56 -0.10 -15.21
C SER A 85 -4.19 1.32 -14.79
N ILE A 86 -5.19 2.17 -14.62
CA ILE A 86 -5.01 3.56 -14.22
C ILE A 86 -5.91 3.85 -13.04
N GLY A 87 -5.36 4.43 -11.97
CA GLY A 87 -6.13 4.77 -10.79
C GLY A 87 -5.60 5.97 -10.04
N CYS A 88 -6.52 6.80 -9.56
CA CYS A 88 -6.25 7.95 -8.72
C CYS A 88 -6.43 7.55 -7.26
N VAL A 89 -5.37 7.72 -6.47
CA VAL A 89 -5.39 7.61 -5.02
C VAL A 89 -5.45 9.00 -4.42
N CYS A 90 -6.51 9.28 -3.67
CA CYS A 90 -6.80 10.61 -3.16
C CYS A 90 -7.31 10.60 -1.72
N TRP A 91 -7.38 11.78 -1.11
CA TRP A 91 -8.08 11.93 0.17
C TRP A 91 -9.55 11.53 0.02
N PRO A 92 -10.16 10.84 1.02
CA PRO A 92 -11.57 10.46 0.96
C PRO A 92 -12.51 11.65 0.76
N ASP A 93 -12.21 12.81 1.33
CA ASP A 93 -13.06 14.00 1.19
C ASP A 93 -13.10 14.52 -0.25
N TYR A 94 -12.01 14.39 -1.02
CA TYR A 94 -12.01 14.72 -2.45
C TYR A 94 -12.92 13.74 -3.22
N LEU A 95 -12.86 12.44 -2.92
CA LEU A 95 -13.76 11.48 -3.56
C LEU A 95 -15.24 11.76 -3.23
N LYS A 96 -15.53 12.29 -2.03
CA LYS A 96 -16.89 12.68 -1.61
C LYS A 96 -17.42 13.93 -2.32
N THR A 97 -16.59 14.75 -2.97
CA THR A 97 -17.08 15.90 -3.74
C THR A 97 -17.70 15.49 -5.07
N ARG A 98 -17.55 14.22 -5.47
CA ARG A 98 -18.16 13.67 -6.68
C ARG A 98 -19.69 13.85 -6.65
N ASN A 99 -20.18 14.60 -7.62
CA ASN A 99 -21.60 14.81 -7.92
C ASN A 99 -22.01 14.26 -9.30
N ILE A 100 -21.09 13.56 -9.98
CA ILE A 100 -21.27 12.98 -11.30
C ILE A 100 -20.98 11.47 -11.29
N ASP A 101 -21.19 10.82 -12.43
CA ASP A 101 -20.84 9.42 -12.63
C ASP A 101 -19.35 9.16 -12.37
N LEU A 102 -19.03 7.97 -11.86
CA LEU A 102 -17.67 7.62 -11.42
C LEU A 102 -16.66 7.60 -12.58
N LYS A 103 -17.09 7.21 -13.79
CA LYS A 103 -16.24 7.22 -14.98
C LYS A 103 -15.88 8.65 -15.40
N LEU A 104 -16.86 9.55 -15.38
CA LEU A 104 -16.64 10.97 -15.67
C LEU A 104 -15.74 11.60 -14.61
N PHE A 105 -16.00 11.32 -13.33
CA PHE A 105 -15.17 11.81 -12.23
C PHE A 105 -13.72 11.34 -12.36
N LEU A 106 -13.47 10.05 -12.65
CA LEU A 106 -12.11 9.57 -12.92
C LEU A 106 -11.46 10.30 -14.09
N ARG A 107 -12.18 10.50 -15.20
CA ARG A 107 -11.64 11.22 -16.36
C ARG A 107 -11.28 12.67 -16.02
N GLU A 108 -12.14 13.39 -15.30
CA GLU A 108 -11.89 14.76 -14.86
C GLU A 108 -10.70 14.84 -13.89
N THR A 109 -10.61 13.92 -12.93
CA THR A 109 -9.46 13.85 -12.01
C THR A 109 -8.15 13.59 -12.77
N LEU A 110 -8.15 12.67 -13.74
CA LEU A 110 -6.95 12.38 -14.55
C LEU A 110 -6.53 13.58 -15.40
N ASN A 111 -7.48 14.39 -15.87
CA ASN A 111 -7.21 15.62 -16.63
C ASN A 111 -6.54 16.72 -15.79
N LEU A 112 -6.55 16.63 -14.45
CA LEU A 112 -5.79 17.54 -13.58
C LEU A 112 -4.27 17.35 -13.69
N VAL A 113 -3.82 16.27 -14.32
CA VAL A 113 -2.39 15.98 -14.55
C VAL A 113 -2.11 16.04 -16.05
N PRO A 114 -1.49 17.14 -16.56
CA PRO A 114 -1.28 17.36 -17.99
C PRO A 114 -0.56 16.20 -18.69
N GLU A 115 0.46 15.62 -18.06
CA GLU A 115 1.24 14.50 -18.62
C GLU A 115 0.40 13.23 -18.78
N ILE A 116 -0.56 13.00 -17.89
CA ILE A 116 -1.50 11.88 -18.00
C ILE A 116 -2.53 12.17 -19.08
N SER A 117 -3.09 13.38 -19.10
CA SER A 117 -4.05 13.80 -20.13
C SER A 117 -3.49 13.60 -21.53
N GLN A 118 -2.22 13.96 -21.76
CA GLN A 118 -1.52 13.72 -23.02
C GLN A 118 -1.46 12.23 -23.37
N ARG A 119 -1.01 11.38 -22.44
CA ARG A 119 -0.92 9.92 -22.65
C ARG A 119 -2.27 9.25 -22.85
N MET A 120 -3.35 9.88 -22.37
CA MET A 120 -4.73 9.38 -22.43
C MET A 120 -5.56 9.99 -23.58
N LYS A 121 -4.95 10.74 -24.50
CA LYS A 121 -5.65 11.41 -25.61
C LYS A 121 -6.54 10.47 -26.43
N ASN A 122 -6.10 9.22 -26.65
CA ASN A 122 -6.84 8.21 -27.40
C ASN A 122 -7.44 7.09 -26.49
N ALA A 123 -7.47 7.32 -25.17
CA ALA A 123 -7.78 6.30 -24.19
C ALA A 123 -9.24 5.82 -24.27
N GLN A 124 -9.40 4.51 -24.43
CA GLN A 124 -10.70 3.83 -24.35
C GLN A 124 -10.79 3.07 -23.03
N LEU A 125 -11.85 3.30 -22.24
CA LEU A 125 -12.13 2.49 -21.05
C LEU A 125 -12.53 1.07 -21.48
N ASP A 126 -11.97 0.07 -20.80
CA ASP A 126 -12.27 -1.36 -20.98
C ASP A 126 -12.84 -1.90 -19.66
N GLY A 127 -14.15 -2.16 -19.64
CA GLY A 127 -14.89 -2.54 -18.44
C GLY A 127 -15.41 -1.35 -17.61
N GLU A 128 -15.58 -1.58 -16.31
CA GLU A 128 -16.15 -0.61 -15.36
C GLU A 128 -15.08 0.12 -14.54
N VAL A 129 -15.42 1.32 -14.08
CA VAL A 129 -14.62 2.06 -13.09
C VAL A 129 -15.05 1.63 -11.71
N GLN A 130 -14.07 1.33 -10.86
CA GLN A 130 -14.28 0.93 -9.47
C GLN A 130 -13.78 2.00 -8.51
N ALA A 131 -14.34 2.03 -7.31
CA ALA A 131 -13.86 2.89 -6.23
C ALA A 131 -13.81 2.13 -4.90
N THR A 132 -12.78 2.40 -4.11
CA THR A 132 -12.62 1.86 -2.76
C THR A 132 -12.19 2.97 -1.82
N GLY A 133 -12.99 3.21 -0.78
CA GLY A 133 -12.72 4.26 0.22
C GLY A 133 -12.07 3.72 1.49
N ASN A 134 -11.25 4.56 2.13
CA ASN A 134 -10.72 4.37 3.49
C ASN A 134 -10.24 2.94 3.78
N TYR A 135 -9.42 2.43 2.87
CA TYR A 135 -9.02 1.03 2.85
C TYR A 135 -7.92 0.68 3.86
N SER A 136 -7.35 1.68 4.55
CA SER A 136 -6.23 1.46 5.46
C SER A 136 -6.70 1.00 6.84
N TYR A 137 -6.28 -0.18 7.26
CA TYR A 137 -6.62 -0.76 8.56
C TYR A 137 -5.56 -1.75 9.02
N GLN A 138 -5.65 -2.13 10.29
CA GLN A 138 -4.88 -3.19 10.91
C GLN A 138 -5.75 -3.87 11.97
N SER A 139 -5.71 -5.19 12.04
CA SER A 139 -6.31 -5.95 13.13
C SER A 139 -5.50 -5.76 14.42
N SER A 140 -6.17 -5.61 15.56
CA SER A 140 -5.52 -5.61 16.88
C SER A 140 -5.06 -7.00 17.32
N ILE A 141 -5.43 -8.05 16.58
CA ILE A 141 -5.08 -9.45 16.83
C ILE A 141 -4.53 -10.04 15.52
N MET A 142 -3.30 -10.54 15.52
CA MET A 142 -2.72 -11.23 14.36
C MET A 142 -2.82 -12.75 14.48
N SER A 143 -2.75 -13.26 15.71
CA SER A 143 -2.82 -14.68 16.03
C SER A 143 -3.61 -14.92 17.31
N GLY A 144 -4.06 -16.15 17.50
CA GLY A 144 -4.64 -16.63 18.75
C GLY A 144 -4.64 -18.15 18.80
N ASP A 145 -5.31 -18.72 19.78
CA ASP A 145 -5.37 -20.18 19.96
C ASP A 145 -6.02 -20.83 18.72
N GLY A 146 -5.19 -21.52 17.92
CA GLY A 146 -5.62 -22.22 16.72
C GLY A 146 -5.92 -21.34 15.50
N PHE A 147 -5.49 -20.07 15.44
CA PHE A 147 -5.65 -19.26 14.21
C PHE A 147 -4.56 -18.22 13.96
N LEU A 148 -4.38 -17.86 12.69
CA LEU A 148 -3.50 -16.77 12.21
C LEU A 148 -4.22 -15.90 11.17
N LEU A 149 -3.92 -14.61 11.13
CA LEU A 149 -4.34 -13.67 10.09
C LEU A 149 -3.11 -13.34 9.23
N ILE A 150 -3.21 -13.51 7.91
CA ILE A 150 -2.12 -13.21 6.97
C ILE A 150 -2.56 -12.22 5.88
N GLY A 151 -1.58 -11.54 5.29
CA GLY A 151 -1.81 -10.53 4.25
C GLY A 151 -2.86 -9.48 4.64
N ASP A 152 -3.75 -9.18 3.70
CA ASP A 152 -4.78 -8.16 3.88
C ASP A 152 -5.81 -8.51 4.96
N ALA A 153 -5.94 -9.79 5.36
CA ALA A 153 -6.81 -10.17 6.47
C ALA A 153 -6.32 -9.57 7.80
N TYR A 154 -5.00 -9.42 7.94
CA TYR A 154 -4.38 -8.73 9.07
C TYR A 154 -4.31 -7.22 8.89
N ALA A 155 -3.72 -6.72 7.79
CA ALA A 155 -3.49 -5.30 7.61
C ALA A 155 -3.41 -4.89 6.13
N PHE A 156 -3.96 -3.71 5.82
CA PHE A 156 -3.79 -3.05 4.53
C PHE A 156 -3.37 -1.60 4.76
N VAL A 157 -2.32 -1.13 4.08
CA VAL A 157 -1.78 0.22 4.28
C VAL A 157 -2.10 1.15 3.12
N ASP A 158 -1.39 1.03 1.99
CA ASP A 158 -1.57 1.87 0.81
C ASP A 158 -0.88 1.24 -0.42
N PRO A 159 -1.44 1.37 -1.64
CA PRO A 159 -0.91 0.70 -2.83
C PRO A 159 0.30 1.40 -3.47
N VAL A 160 0.75 2.57 -2.98
CA VAL A 160 1.80 3.39 -3.65
C VAL A 160 3.08 2.64 -4.02
N PHE A 161 3.51 1.69 -3.19
CA PHE A 161 4.72 0.91 -3.43
C PHE A 161 4.45 -0.53 -3.89
N SER A 162 3.21 -0.85 -4.26
CA SER A 162 2.81 -2.18 -4.75
C SER A 162 3.20 -3.34 -3.83
N SER A 163 3.28 -3.10 -2.51
CA SER A 163 3.80 -4.07 -1.54
C SER A 163 2.77 -5.07 -1.02
N GLY A 164 1.47 -4.89 -1.30
CA GLY A 164 0.40 -5.72 -0.72
C GLY A 164 0.55 -7.22 -1.03
N VAL A 165 0.76 -7.57 -2.30
CA VAL A 165 0.96 -8.99 -2.71
C VAL A 165 2.23 -9.56 -2.09
N TYR A 166 3.32 -8.81 -2.06
CA TYR A 166 4.57 -9.22 -1.40
C TYR A 166 4.34 -9.50 0.09
N LEU A 167 3.71 -8.59 0.83
CA LEU A 167 3.42 -8.75 2.26
C LEU A 167 2.48 -9.94 2.52
N ALA A 168 1.49 -10.17 1.64
CA ALA A 168 0.60 -11.33 1.72
C ALA A 168 1.36 -12.64 1.53
N MET A 169 2.19 -12.75 0.49
CA MET A 169 3.01 -13.94 0.26
C MET A 169 4.03 -14.18 1.38
N GLN A 170 4.67 -13.12 1.86
CA GLN A 170 5.70 -13.23 2.87
C GLN A 170 5.13 -13.62 4.24
N SER A 171 3.98 -13.04 4.63
CA SER A 171 3.25 -13.48 5.83
C SER A 171 2.68 -14.90 5.69
N ALA A 172 2.27 -15.31 4.49
CA ALA A 172 1.88 -16.69 4.21
C ALA A 172 3.05 -17.67 4.40
N ASN A 173 4.23 -17.36 3.86
CA ASN A 173 5.41 -18.22 3.99
C ASN A 173 5.82 -18.40 5.46
N ARG A 174 5.96 -17.28 6.20
CA ARG A 174 6.28 -17.32 7.63
C ARG A 174 5.18 -17.99 8.47
N GLY A 175 3.92 -17.78 8.09
CA GLY A 175 2.77 -18.40 8.76
C GLY A 175 2.73 -19.92 8.55
N ALA A 176 3.08 -20.39 7.35
CA ALA A 176 3.19 -21.83 7.08
C ALA A 176 4.33 -22.47 7.88
N GLU A 177 5.51 -21.85 7.92
CA GLU A 177 6.64 -22.30 8.73
C GLU A 177 6.30 -22.35 10.22
N LEU A 178 5.61 -21.32 10.74
CA LEU A 178 5.15 -21.28 12.13
C LEU A 178 4.18 -22.43 12.42
N VAL A 179 3.15 -22.62 11.58
CA VAL A 179 2.13 -23.66 11.81
C VAL A 179 2.74 -25.05 11.75
N ASP A 180 3.66 -25.31 10.81
CA ASP A 180 4.40 -26.57 10.73
C ASP A 180 5.12 -26.88 12.05
N GLN A 181 5.85 -25.91 12.61
CA GLN A 181 6.55 -26.07 13.88
C GLN A 181 5.61 -26.30 15.07
N LEU A 182 4.49 -25.57 15.12
CA LEU A 182 3.48 -25.70 16.18
C LEU A 182 2.77 -27.06 16.13
N LEU A 183 2.58 -27.63 14.94
CA LEU A 183 1.99 -28.96 14.76
C LEU A 183 2.94 -30.10 15.17
N ILE A 184 4.26 -29.92 15.02
CA ILE A 184 5.25 -30.97 15.33
C ILE A 184 5.68 -30.95 16.80
N ASN A 185 6.05 -29.79 17.35
CA ASN A 185 6.92 -29.74 18.53
C ASN A 185 6.31 -29.10 19.78
N ALA A 186 5.33 -28.21 19.66
CA ALA A 186 4.65 -27.60 20.81
C ALA A 186 3.40 -26.82 20.37
N ALA A 187 2.22 -27.36 20.64
CA ALA A 187 0.99 -26.59 20.55
C ALA A 187 1.11 -25.36 21.48
N ASN A 188 0.99 -24.16 20.91
CA ASN A 188 1.05 -22.87 21.62
C ASN A 188 2.43 -22.39 22.12
N ASP A 189 3.52 -22.65 21.38
CA ASP A 189 4.79 -21.97 21.62
C ASP A 189 4.67 -20.44 21.42
N LYS A 190 4.57 -19.71 22.53
CA LYS A 190 4.42 -18.25 22.56
C LYS A 190 5.62 -17.52 21.97
N GLN A 191 6.81 -18.10 22.04
CA GLN A 191 8.02 -17.48 21.51
C GLN A 191 7.98 -17.49 19.98
N LEU A 192 7.65 -18.64 19.37
CA LEU A 192 7.52 -18.75 17.91
C LEU A 192 6.43 -17.82 17.36
N ILE A 193 5.27 -17.79 18.03
CA ILE A 193 4.17 -16.89 17.66
C ILE A 193 4.60 -15.42 17.75
N SER A 194 5.26 -15.03 18.84
CA SER A 194 5.73 -13.65 19.02
C SER A 194 6.78 -13.24 17.97
N GLN A 195 7.67 -14.16 17.58
CA GLN A 195 8.65 -13.93 16.52
C GLN A 195 7.99 -13.71 15.16
N PHE A 196 6.98 -14.53 14.83
CA PHE A 196 6.16 -14.34 13.63
C PHE A 196 5.48 -12.96 13.64
N GLU A 197 4.75 -12.62 14.71
CA GLU A 197 4.03 -11.34 14.81
C GLU A 197 4.97 -10.14 14.73
N HIS A 198 6.14 -10.24 15.38
CA HIS A 198 7.16 -9.21 15.33
C HIS A 198 7.67 -9.02 13.90
N SER A 199 8.00 -10.11 13.19
CA SER A 199 8.54 -10.05 11.83
C SER A 199 7.58 -9.37 10.85
N VAL A 200 6.29 -9.75 10.89
CA VAL A 200 5.25 -9.18 10.03
C VAL A 200 5.05 -7.70 10.37
N THR A 201 5.05 -7.36 11.66
CA THR A 201 4.86 -5.98 12.13
C THR A 201 6.02 -5.07 11.70
N GLU A 202 7.27 -5.51 11.86
CA GLU A 202 8.44 -4.70 11.48
C GLU A 202 8.54 -4.48 9.98
N GLU A 203 8.19 -5.50 9.18
CA GLU A 203 8.14 -5.36 7.72
C GLU A 203 7.08 -4.35 7.28
N ILE A 204 5.87 -4.42 7.83
CA ILE A 204 4.81 -3.43 7.56
C ILE A 204 5.26 -2.02 8.00
N LYS A 205 5.91 -1.89 9.16
CA LYS A 205 6.42 -0.61 9.67
C LYS A 205 7.45 0.03 8.74
N ALA A 206 8.31 -0.78 8.11
CA ALA A 206 9.30 -0.30 7.15
C ALA A 206 8.63 0.42 5.97
N PHE A 207 7.59 -0.20 5.37
CA PHE A 207 6.79 0.42 4.32
C PHE A 207 6.00 1.64 4.81
N CYS A 208 5.35 1.53 5.98
CA CYS A 208 4.56 2.62 6.57
C CYS A 208 5.35 3.93 6.72
N TRP A 209 6.66 3.85 7.02
CA TRP A 209 7.48 5.05 7.15
C TRP A 209 7.48 5.87 5.85
N PHE A 210 7.64 5.21 4.70
CA PHE A 210 7.61 5.85 3.38
C PHE A 210 6.19 6.25 2.99
N ILE A 211 5.22 5.36 3.16
CA ILE A 211 3.82 5.58 2.76
C ILE A 211 3.26 6.84 3.42
N TYR A 212 3.42 6.98 4.74
CA TYR A 212 2.85 8.12 5.47
C TYR A 212 3.47 9.47 5.10
N ARG A 213 4.64 9.44 4.46
CA ARG A 213 5.42 10.60 4.02
C ARG A 213 5.39 10.78 2.51
N PHE A 214 4.75 9.87 1.76
CA PHE A 214 4.78 9.84 0.31
C PHE A 214 4.38 11.18 -0.29
N ASN A 215 3.25 11.72 0.15
CA ASN A 215 2.72 13.01 -0.33
C ASN A 215 3.39 14.25 0.29
N SER A 216 4.45 14.09 1.10
CA SER A 216 5.08 15.23 1.79
C SER A 216 6.06 15.97 0.87
N PRO A 217 6.09 17.32 0.90
CA PRO A 217 7.01 18.10 0.07
C PRO A 217 8.48 17.71 0.25
N ALA A 218 8.88 17.37 1.47
CA ALA A 218 10.25 16.94 1.76
C ALA A 218 10.61 15.63 1.06
N LEU A 219 9.70 14.64 1.03
CA LEU A 219 9.96 13.37 0.36
C LEU A 219 9.86 13.52 -1.17
N HIS A 220 8.93 14.34 -1.69
CA HIS A 220 8.88 14.67 -3.12
C HIS A 220 10.20 15.24 -3.61
N LYS A 221 10.71 16.27 -2.92
CA LYS A 221 11.99 16.91 -3.27
C LYS A 221 13.14 15.91 -3.27
N LEU A 222 13.15 15.00 -2.30
CA LEU A 222 14.19 14.00 -2.18
C LEU A 222 14.12 12.98 -3.34
N LEU A 223 12.93 12.45 -3.65
CA LEU A 223 12.73 11.50 -4.75
C LEU A 223 12.94 12.12 -6.14
N MET A 224 12.59 13.40 -6.32
CA MET A 224 12.73 14.14 -7.59
C MET A 224 14.08 14.80 -7.78
N SER A 225 15.00 14.69 -6.81
CA SER A 225 16.36 15.25 -6.95
C SER A 225 17.24 14.36 -7.85
N SER A 226 16.95 14.35 -9.16
CA SER A 226 17.58 13.48 -10.16
C SER A 226 18.60 14.16 -11.09
N GLY A 227 19.28 15.24 -10.64
CA GLY A 227 20.35 15.90 -11.41
C GLY A 227 21.70 15.17 -11.37
N GLU A 228 22.76 15.70 -11.98
CA GLU A 228 24.13 15.12 -11.99
C GLU A 228 24.64 14.72 -10.59
N ALA A 229 24.26 15.49 -9.57
CA ALA A 229 24.55 15.19 -8.17
C ALA A 229 23.88 13.89 -7.63
N SER A 230 23.00 13.23 -8.41
CA SER A 230 22.38 11.93 -8.10
C SER A 230 23.26 10.74 -8.45
N GLN A 231 24.30 10.94 -9.28
CA GLN A 231 25.31 9.95 -9.60
C GLN A 231 26.39 9.85 -8.51
N HIS A 232 26.39 10.74 -7.50
CA HIS A 232 27.34 10.66 -6.39
C HIS A 232 27.19 9.32 -5.63
N PRO A 233 28.29 8.59 -5.31
CA PRO A 233 28.23 7.24 -4.73
C PRO A 233 27.36 7.12 -3.47
N ILE A 234 27.43 8.14 -2.59
CA ILE A 234 26.59 8.20 -1.39
C ILE A 234 25.10 8.25 -1.76
N LYS A 235 24.69 9.08 -2.72
CA LYS A 235 23.28 9.18 -3.13
C LYS A 235 22.80 7.92 -3.84
N GLN A 236 23.67 7.25 -4.59
CA GLN A 236 23.37 5.94 -5.16
C GLN A 236 23.10 4.91 -4.04
N LYS A 237 23.94 4.83 -3.00
CA LYS A 237 23.69 3.94 -1.84
C LYS A 237 22.37 4.25 -1.13
N LEU A 238 22.05 5.53 -0.94
CA LEU A 238 20.76 5.95 -0.37
C LEU A 238 19.59 5.50 -1.25
N LYS A 239 19.70 5.71 -2.56
CA LYS A 239 18.69 5.29 -3.54
C LYS A 239 18.53 3.77 -3.54
N SER A 240 19.63 3.02 -3.54
CA SER A 240 19.61 1.56 -3.47
C SER A 240 18.94 1.06 -2.20
N ALA A 241 19.20 1.67 -1.04
CA ALA A 241 18.52 1.27 0.20
C ALA A 241 17.01 1.54 0.17
N VAL A 242 16.58 2.65 -0.44
CA VAL A 242 15.14 2.87 -0.69
C VAL A 242 14.61 1.80 -1.65
N ILE A 243 15.29 1.54 -2.76
CA ILE A 243 14.89 0.51 -3.74
C ILE A 243 14.79 -0.86 -3.06
N SER A 244 15.73 -1.25 -2.20
CA SER A 244 15.67 -2.50 -1.44
C SER A 244 14.41 -2.57 -0.58
N VAL A 245 14.07 -1.50 0.14
CA VAL A 245 12.79 -1.47 0.89
C VAL A 245 11.61 -1.62 -0.05
N LEU A 246 11.59 -0.90 -1.18
CA LEU A 246 10.52 -0.98 -2.17
C LEU A 246 10.44 -2.35 -2.88
N ALA A 247 11.54 -3.09 -2.91
CA ALA A 247 11.64 -4.44 -3.46
C ALA A 247 11.29 -5.54 -2.44
N GLY A 248 10.88 -5.18 -1.21
CA GLY A 248 10.54 -6.14 -0.15
C GLY A 248 11.70 -6.51 0.76
N ASP A 249 12.92 -6.12 0.42
CA ASP A 249 14.15 -6.46 1.15
C ASP A 249 14.44 -5.47 2.28
N ALA A 250 13.42 -5.21 3.12
CA ALA A 250 13.50 -4.25 4.22
C ALA A 250 13.76 -4.90 5.58
N TYR A 251 13.27 -6.13 5.77
CA TYR A 251 13.33 -6.84 7.04
C TYR A 251 14.66 -7.60 7.17
N ASN A 252 15.36 -7.41 8.29
CA ASN A 252 16.63 -8.08 8.62
C ASN A 252 17.78 -7.88 7.61
N ASN A 253 17.76 -6.79 6.84
CA ASN A 253 18.86 -6.45 5.93
C ASN A 253 19.81 -5.42 6.56
N SER A 254 20.93 -5.91 7.12
CA SER A 254 21.95 -5.06 7.75
C SER A 254 22.69 -4.17 6.74
N GLN A 255 22.79 -4.58 5.47
CA GLN A 255 23.51 -3.85 4.42
C GLN A 255 22.85 -2.51 4.08
N ILE A 256 21.53 -2.41 4.25
CA ILE A 256 20.77 -1.18 3.95
C ILE A 256 20.50 -0.34 5.20
N SER A 257 20.75 -0.84 6.41
CA SER A 257 20.41 -0.17 7.68
C SER A 257 20.98 1.25 7.80
N LEU A 258 22.29 1.40 7.61
CA LEU A 258 22.99 2.69 7.71
C LEU A 258 22.61 3.66 6.58
N PRO A 259 22.60 3.24 5.29
CA PRO A 259 22.08 4.10 4.22
C PRO A 259 20.62 4.50 4.43
N LEU A 260 19.76 3.61 4.94
CA LEU A 260 18.36 3.91 5.23
C LEU A 260 18.24 4.92 6.38
N LEU A 261 19.06 4.79 7.43
CA LEU A 261 19.14 5.78 8.50
C LEU A 261 19.55 7.16 7.96
N ALA A 262 20.60 7.21 7.15
CA ALA A 262 21.06 8.43 6.50
C ALA A 262 19.98 9.06 5.61
N PHE A 263 19.22 8.24 4.87
CA PHE A 263 18.08 8.70 4.07
C PHE A 263 17.01 9.34 4.96
N LYS A 264 16.63 8.68 6.06
CA LYS A 264 15.65 9.20 7.02
C LYS A 264 16.12 10.51 7.65
N SER A 265 17.41 10.65 7.97
CA SER A 265 18.01 11.89 8.47
C SER A 265 17.94 13.02 7.44
N LEU A 266 18.28 12.75 6.18
CA LEU A 266 18.14 13.73 5.09
C LEU A 266 16.70 14.18 4.88
N TYR A 267 15.74 13.27 5.03
CA TYR A 267 14.32 13.63 5.03
C TYR A 267 13.99 14.66 6.14
N PHE A 268 14.45 14.44 7.37
CA PHE A 268 14.20 15.38 8.46
C PHE A 268 14.89 16.74 8.25
N ILE A 269 16.11 16.74 7.72
CA ILE A 269 16.81 17.98 7.33
C ILE A 269 16.00 18.73 6.26
N ASN A 270 15.58 18.06 5.19
CA ASN A 270 14.75 18.66 4.14
C ASN A 270 13.40 19.15 4.67
N LYS A 271 12.82 18.45 5.64
CA LYS A 271 11.58 18.87 6.32
C LYS A 271 11.76 20.18 7.08
N LEU A 272 12.94 20.39 7.71
CA LEU A 272 13.29 21.64 8.37
C LEU A 272 13.58 22.77 7.37
N ILE A 273 14.33 22.48 6.31
CA ILE A 273 14.61 23.46 5.25
C ILE A 273 13.30 23.93 4.59
N GLU A 274 12.40 23.00 4.28
CA GLU A 274 11.09 23.28 3.67
C GLU A 274 9.98 23.42 4.74
N PHE A 275 10.30 23.98 5.92
CA PHE A 275 9.40 24.00 7.07
C PHE A 275 8.02 24.61 6.75
N LYS A 276 7.98 25.75 6.06
CA LYS A 276 6.72 26.43 5.70
C LYS A 276 5.80 25.54 4.85
N LYS A 277 6.35 24.88 3.82
CA LYS A 277 5.58 23.98 2.95
C LYS A 277 5.12 22.73 3.70
N ASN A 278 6.00 22.10 4.48
CA ASN A 278 5.64 20.91 5.25
C ASN A 278 4.63 21.20 6.37
N ARG A 279 4.69 22.37 7.02
CA ARG A 279 3.69 22.79 8.01
C ARG A 279 2.32 22.98 7.36
N THR A 280 2.28 23.59 6.18
CA THR A 280 1.03 23.75 5.40
C THR A 280 0.45 22.41 4.99
N PHE A 281 1.28 21.50 4.44
CA PHE A 281 0.87 20.13 4.13
C PHE A 281 0.36 19.37 5.36
N THR A 282 1.03 19.51 6.50
CA THR A 282 0.61 18.83 7.75
C THR A 282 -0.76 19.33 8.22
N LYS A 283 -1.05 20.63 8.10
CA LYS A 283 -2.38 21.19 8.40
C LYS A 283 -3.45 20.64 7.45
N LEU A 284 -3.18 20.63 6.15
CA LEU A 284 -4.08 20.05 5.12
C LEU A 284 -4.35 18.56 5.39
N LYS A 285 -3.31 17.78 5.64
CA LYS A 285 -3.44 16.36 6.00
C LYS A 285 -4.29 16.19 7.25
N LYS A 286 -4.07 17.02 8.28
CA LYS A 286 -4.85 16.97 9.53
C LYS A 286 -6.34 17.22 9.28
N GLN A 287 -6.67 18.23 8.48
CA GLN A 287 -8.05 18.53 8.06
C GLN A 287 -8.71 17.32 7.38
N HIS A 288 -8.02 16.65 6.46
CA HIS A 288 -8.54 15.45 5.81
C HIS A 288 -8.63 14.22 6.73
N THR A 289 -7.75 14.10 7.73
CA THR A 289 -7.81 12.97 8.68
C THR A 289 -8.87 13.16 9.76
N GLU A 290 -9.14 14.40 10.19
CA GLU A 290 -10.09 14.73 11.27
C GLU A 290 -11.48 15.10 10.75
N GLY A 291 -11.59 15.75 9.59
CA GLY A 291 -12.86 16.18 8.98
C GLY A 291 -13.80 15.04 8.60
N SER A 292 -13.30 13.80 8.49
CA SER A 292 -14.13 12.61 8.28
C SER A 292 -14.71 11.99 9.58
N ARG A 293 -14.70 12.72 10.71
CA ARG A 293 -15.33 12.31 12.00
C ARG A 293 -16.71 12.95 12.27
N LEU A 294 -17.21 13.76 11.34
CA LEU A 294 -18.59 14.23 11.31
C LEU A 294 -19.35 13.50 10.20
#